data_AF-A0AAW8DV11-F1
#
_entry.id   AF-A0AAW8DV11-F1
#
_cell.length_a   1.000
_cell.length_b   1.000
_cell.length_c   1.000
_cell.angle_alpha   90.00
_cell.angle_beta   90.00
_cell.angle_gamma   90.00
#
_symmetry.space_group_name_H-M   'P 1'
#
loop_
_entity.id
_entity.type
_entity.pdbx_description
1 polymer ?
#
loop_
_entity_poly.entity_id
_entity_poly.type
_entity_poly.pdbx_seq_one_letter_code
_entity_poly.pdbx_strand_id
1 'polypeptide(L)' 'MATSRLGSAVVGYNIQAAVDAKHHMIVAHEVTNAVTDRGQLAAISKAAQEAIEHPKPIVLADRGYFEGLRDSN' A
#
# COMPACT_ATOMS: atom_id res chain seq x y z
N MET A 1 17.76 18.18 -6.98
CA MET A 1 17.32 19.60 -6.93
C MET A 1 16.55 19.80 -5.64
N ALA A 2 17.11 20.60 -4.73
CA ALA A 2 16.44 21.04 -3.52
C ALA A 2 16.26 22.56 -3.63
N THR A 3 15.01 23.03 -3.63
CA THR A 3 14.70 24.46 -3.53
C THR A 3 13.92 24.67 -2.24
N SER A 4 14.61 25.12 -1.21
CA SER A 4 14.03 25.54 0.07
C SER A 4 13.45 26.95 -0.06
N ARG A 5 12.13 27.04 -0.28
CA ARG A 5 11.33 28.17 0.20
C ARG A 5 10.64 27.68 1.46
N LEU A 6 10.66 28.43 2.56
CA LEU A 6 9.78 28.15 3.71
C LEU A 6 8.34 28.05 3.16
N GLY A 7 7.75 26.85 3.15
CA GLY A 7 6.43 26.58 2.57
C GLY A 7 6.41 25.83 1.22
N SER A 8 7.55 25.49 0.63
CA SER A 8 7.62 24.65 -0.59
C SER A 8 7.95 23.19 -0.24
N ALA A 9 7.02 22.49 0.41
CA ALA A 9 7.17 21.04 0.58
C ALA A 9 7.01 20.35 -0.78
N VAL A 10 8.00 19.55 -1.19
CA VAL A 10 7.83 18.64 -2.32
C VAL A 10 6.79 17.60 -1.91
N VAL A 11 5.71 17.49 -2.68
CA VAL A 11 4.71 16.45 -2.46
C VAL A 11 5.32 15.12 -2.88
N GLY A 12 5.47 14.20 -1.91
CA GLY A 12 5.84 12.82 -2.17
C GLY A 12 4.60 11.99 -2.51
N TYR A 13 4.77 11.01 -3.40
CA TYR A 13 3.78 9.99 -3.68
C TYR A 13 4.38 8.63 -3.36
N ASN A 14 3.62 7.80 -2.65
CA ASN A 14 3.93 6.41 -2.40
C ASN A 14 3.16 5.53 -3.38
N ILE A 15 3.75 4.42 -3.77
CA ILE A 15 3.10 3.41 -4.62
C ILE A 15 2.90 2.16 -3.79
N GLN A 16 1.66 1.70 -3.72
CA GLN A 16 1.28 0.40 -3.17
C GLN A 16 1.17 -0.56 -4.35
N ALA A 17 1.79 -1.74 -4.26
CA ALA A 17 1.74 -2.74 -5.32
C ALA A 17 1.58 -4.15 -4.73
N ALA A 18 0.70 -4.94 -5.33
CA ALA A 18 0.54 -6.35 -5.02
C ALA A 18 1.04 -7.21 -6.19
N VAL A 19 1.84 -8.20 -5.87
CA VAL A 19 2.43 -9.13 -6.83
C VAL A 19 1.85 -10.51 -6.58
N ASP A 20 1.32 -11.14 -7.62
CA ASP A 20 1.06 -12.57 -7.58
C ASP A 20 2.39 -13.34 -7.59
N ALA A 21 2.64 -14.10 -6.53
CA ALA A 21 3.88 -14.82 -6.32
C ALA A 21 4.08 -15.98 -7.31
N LYS A 22 2.98 -16.55 -7.85
CA LYS A 22 3.06 -17.69 -8.78
C LYS A 22 3.47 -17.26 -10.18
N HIS A 23 2.88 -16.18 -10.68
CA HIS A 23 3.10 -15.69 -12.05
C HIS A 23 4.08 -14.51 -12.12
N HIS A 24 4.58 -14.03 -10.97
CA HIS A 24 5.47 -12.86 -10.86
C HIS A 24 4.88 -11.60 -11.51
N MET A 25 3.56 -11.45 -11.42
CA MET A 25 2.81 -10.38 -12.08
C MET A 25 2.32 -9.36 -11.06
N ILE A 26 2.48 -8.07 -11.35
CA ILE A 26 1.79 -7.01 -10.58
C ILE A 26 0.31 -7.07 -10.93
N VAL A 27 -0.53 -7.40 -9.96
CA VAL A 27 -1.98 -7.62 -10.14
C VAL A 27 -2.83 -6.43 -9.68
N ALA A 28 -2.28 -5.60 -8.79
CA ALA A 28 -2.91 -4.35 -8.38
C ALA A 28 -1.82 -3.32 -8.03
N HIS A 29 -2.10 -2.06 -8.28
CA HIS A 29 -1.26 -0.95 -7.86
C HIS A 29 -2.11 0.30 -7.54
N GLU A 30 -1.64 1.12 -6.61
CA GLU A 30 -2.26 2.38 -6.24
C GLU A 30 -1.19 3.44 -5.96
N VAL A 31 -1.40 4.66 -6.45
CA VAL A 31 -0.55 5.81 -6.12
C VAL A 31 -1.27 6.65 -5.08
N THR A 32 -0.61 6.85 -3.94
CA THR A 32 -1.16 7.53 -2.78
C THR A 32 -0.24 8.66 -2.33
N ASN A 33 -0.82 9.71 -1.74
CA ASN A 33 -0.06 10.76 -1.06
C ASN A 33 0.09 10.48 0.45
N ALA A 34 -0.34 9.31 0.93
CA ALA A 34 -0.12 8.86 2.29
C ALA A 34 1.39 8.67 2.53
N VAL A 35 1.89 9.20 3.64
CA VAL A 35 3.33 9.18 3.98
C VAL A 35 3.78 7.80 4.48
N THR A 36 2.87 6.90 4.84
CA THR A 36 3.14 5.59 5.44
C THR A 36 2.26 4.50 4.86
N ASP A 37 2.77 3.28 4.87
CA ASP A 37 2.05 2.07 4.43
C ASP A 37 1.07 1.52 5.48
N ARG A 38 1.09 2.08 6.70
CA ARG A 38 0.12 1.71 7.75
C ARG A 38 -1.30 1.95 7.27
N GLY A 39 -2.15 0.94 7.42
CA GLY A 39 -3.54 0.97 6.97
C GLY A 39 -3.73 0.75 5.45
N GLN A 40 -2.67 0.68 4.66
CA GLN A 40 -2.76 0.48 3.21
C GLN A 40 -2.93 -1.00 2.81
N LEU A 41 -2.59 -1.94 3.70
CA LEU A 41 -2.58 -3.38 3.40
C LEU A 41 -3.97 -3.89 2.98
N ALA A 42 -5.02 -3.52 3.71
CA ALA A 42 -6.36 -4.01 3.44
C ALA A 42 -6.87 -3.58 2.05
N ALA A 43 -6.61 -2.33 1.67
CA ALA A 43 -7.04 -1.78 0.39
C ALA A 43 -6.37 -2.49 -0.79
N ILE A 44 -5.03 -2.55 -0.80
CA ILE A 44 -4.28 -3.19 -1.89
C ILE A 44 -4.52 -4.71 -1.95
N SER A 45 -4.71 -5.35 -0.80
CA SER A 45 -5.05 -6.78 -0.72
C SER A 45 -6.40 -7.09 -1.35
N LYS A 46 -7.40 -6.23 -1.11
CA LYS A 46 -8.73 -6.38 -1.69
C LYS A 46 -8.69 -6.16 -3.21
N ALA A 47 -7.98 -5.13 -3.66
CA ALA A 47 -7.79 -4.90 -5.10
C ALA A 47 -7.10 -6.09 -5.77
N ALA A 48 -6.07 -6.65 -5.14
CA ALA A 48 -5.39 -7.85 -5.63
C ALA A 48 -6.33 -9.06 -5.67
N GLN A 49 -7.12 -9.27 -4.61
CA GLN A 49 -8.10 -10.36 -4.50
C GLN A 49 -9.12 -10.32 -5.65
N GLU A 50 -9.64 -9.14 -5.96
CA GLU A 50 -10.57 -8.91 -7.07
C GLU A 50 -9.88 -9.16 -8.42
N ALA A 51 -8.66 -8.68 -8.61
CA ALA A 51 -7.91 -8.84 -9.86
C ALA A 51 -7.53 -10.29 -10.19
N ILE A 52 -7.25 -11.12 -9.18
CA ILE A 52 -6.87 -12.54 -9.38
C ILE A 52 -8.06 -13.50 -9.24
N GLU A 53 -9.26 -12.99 -8.93
CA GLU A 53 -10.48 -13.77 -8.69
C GLU A 53 -10.31 -14.91 -7.67
N HIS A 54 -9.41 -14.75 -6.69
CA HIS A 54 -9.14 -15.77 -5.69
C HIS A 54 -9.80 -15.39 -4.35
N PRO A 55 -10.79 -16.14 -3.84
CA PRO A 55 -11.60 -15.69 -2.71
C PRO A 55 -10.87 -15.63 -1.36
N LYS A 56 -9.71 -16.28 -1.19
CA LYS A 56 -8.97 -16.31 0.09
C LYS A 56 -7.46 -16.30 -0.15
N PRO A 57 -6.88 -15.19 -0.65
CA PRO A 57 -5.45 -15.13 -0.89
C PRO A 57 -4.71 -15.04 0.44
N ILE A 58 -3.55 -15.71 0.53
CA ILE A 58 -2.59 -15.48 1.60
C ILE A 58 -1.78 -14.25 1.19
N VAL A 59 -1.88 -13.19 1.98
CA VAL A 59 -1.15 -11.94 1.73
C VAL A 59 0.07 -11.89 2.63
N LEU A 60 1.23 -11.67 2.02
CA LEU A 60 2.48 -11.38 2.71
C LEU A 60 2.80 -9.89 2.52
N ALA A 61 3.09 -9.21 3.61
CA ALA A 61 3.46 -7.80 3.62
C ALA A 61 4.58 -7.54 4.61
N ASP A 62 5.28 -6.41 4.45
CA ASP A 62 6.32 -6.01 5.38
C ASP A 62 5.73 -5.53 6.72
N ARG A 63 6.62 -5.28 7.69
CA ARG A 63 6.24 -4.81 9.02
C ARG A 63 5.69 -3.38 9.03
N GLY A 64 6.03 -2.56 8.05
CA GLY A 64 5.56 -1.18 7.90
C GLY A 64 4.05 -1.08 7.69
N TYR A 65 3.43 -2.11 7.10
CA TYR A 65 1.98 -2.22 6.93
C TYR A 65 1.21 -2.53 8.22
N PHE A 66 1.88 -2.96 9.29
CA PHE A 66 1.22 -3.33 10.55
C PHE A 66 0.57 -2.11 11.21
N GLU A 67 -0.75 -2.16 11.35
CA GLU A 67 -1.53 -1.28 12.22
C GLU A 67 -2.03 -2.12 13.41
N GLY A 68 -1.61 -1.73 14.63
CA GLY A 68 -2.04 -2.43 15.84
C GLY A 68 -3.54 -2.30 16.08
N LEU A 69 -4.10 -3.18 16.92
CA LEU A 69 -5.48 -3.04 17.37
C LEU A 69 -5.64 -1.70 18.10
N ARG A 70 -6.48 -0.81 17.58
CA ARG A 70 -6.95 0.36 18.33
C ARG A 70 -8.15 -0.07 19.15
N ASP A 71 -8.00 -0.10 20.46
CA ASP A 71 -9.14 -0.21 21.36
C ASP A 71 -10.03 1.02 21.14
N SER A 72 -11.25 0.77 20.66
CA SER A 72 -12.30 1.79 20.58
C SER A 72 -12.72 2.18 21.99
N ASN A 73 -12.39 3.40 22.40
CA ASN A 73 -12.94 4.04 23.59
C ASN A 73 -14.21 4.83 23.23
#